data_AF-A0A2N5C9L5-F1
#
_entry.id   AF-A0A2N5C9L5-F1
#
_cell.length_a   1.000
_cell.length_b   1.000
_cell.length_c   1.000
_cell.angle_alpha   90.00
_cell.angle_beta   90.00
_cell.angle_gamma   90.00
#
_symmetry.space_group_name_H-M   'P 1'
#
loop_
_entity.id
_entity.type
_entity.pdbx_description
1 polymer ?
#
loop_
_entity_poly.entity_id
_entity_poly.type
_entity_poly.pdbx_seq_one_letter_code
_entity_poly.pdbx_strand_id
1 'polypeptide(L)'
;MNRTNERGNLMSNSHKNIVTPGDMLAALIAKAGVTRQEFASRMGVDRNTVYRLLSNERPITAMYALAIEQAHPHPDNLASQWIGAQAAYDLYMAQSGGKKQRKQTEVAQ
;
A
#
# COMPACT_ATOMS: atom_id res chain seq x y z
N MET A 1 7.03 6.13 44.94
CA MET A 1 6.21 5.27 44.05
C MET A 1 5.15 6.19 43.44
N ASN A 2 5.00 6.39 42.13
CA ASN A 2 4.68 5.40 41.11
C ASN A 2 5.07 5.97 39.71
N ARG A 3 6.01 5.34 39.00
CA ARG A 3 6.40 5.69 37.62
C ARG A 3 5.86 4.63 36.67
N THR A 4 4.65 4.84 36.21
CA THR A 4 4.02 4.05 35.14
C THR A 4 2.96 5.02 34.62
N ASN A 5 3.05 5.54 33.40
CA ASN A 5 2.29 5.01 32.26
C ASN A 5 2.70 5.64 30.90
N GLU A 6 3.89 6.24 30.77
CA GLU A 6 4.24 6.99 29.55
C GLU A 6 4.93 6.16 28.45
N ARG A 7 5.23 4.88 28.72
CA ARG A 7 5.97 4.01 27.79
C ARG A 7 5.11 3.33 26.72
N GLY A 8 3.78 3.39 26.83
CA GLY A 8 2.86 2.73 25.90
C GLY A 8 2.56 3.51 24.62
N ASN A 9 2.86 4.81 24.57
CA ASN A 9 2.40 5.70 23.48
C ASN A 9 3.50 6.18 22.52
N LEU A 10 4.74 5.68 22.67
CA LEU A 10 5.88 6.14 21.85
C LEU A 10 6.26 5.19 20.70
N MET A 11 5.55 4.08 20.52
CA MET A 11 5.90 3.07 19.50
C MET A 11 5.01 3.05 18.25
N SER A 12 3.95 3.87 18.19
CA SER A 12 2.98 3.81 17.07
C SER A 12 3.19 4.84 15.95
N ASN A 13 4.24 5.68 16.00
CA ASN A 13 4.34 6.85 15.11
C ASN A 13 5.53 6.89 14.13
N SER A 14 6.33 5.83 13.97
CA SER A 14 7.51 5.85 13.07
C SER A 14 7.30 5.25 11.66
N HIS A 15 6.07 4.91 11.26
CA HIS A 15 5.76 4.45 9.89
C HIS A 15 5.06 5.51 9.01
N LYS A 16 4.90 6.74 9.52
CA LYS A 16 3.89 7.71 9.04
C LYS A 16 4.20 8.45 7.73
N ASN A 17 5.17 8.03 6.90
CA ASN A 17 5.55 8.87 5.75
C ASN A 17 5.93 8.12 4.47
N ILE A 18 5.42 6.91 4.27
CA ILE A 18 5.58 6.21 3.00
C ILE A 18 4.24 6.21 2.30
N VAL A 19 4.24 6.77 1.10
CA VAL A 19 3.12 6.69 0.17
C VAL A 19 3.12 5.27 -0.40
N THR A 20 2.08 4.50 -0.09
CA THR A 20 1.94 3.13 -0.58
C THR A 20 1.24 3.08 -1.93
N PRO A 21 1.34 1.98 -2.70
CA PRO A 21 0.56 1.80 -3.91
C PRO A 21 -0.95 1.92 -3.65
N GLY A 22 -1.43 1.42 -2.51
CA GLY A 22 -2.82 1.60 -2.06
C GLY A 22 -3.20 3.07 -1.85
N ASP A 23 -2.32 3.88 -1.27
CA ASP A 23 -2.56 5.32 -1.08
C ASP A 23 -2.58 6.07 -2.43
N MET A 24 -1.68 5.73 -3.35
CA MET A 24 -1.66 6.27 -4.71
C MET A 24 -2.95 5.94 -5.44
N LEU A 25 -3.44 4.71 -5.32
CA LEU A 25 -4.70 4.29 -5.93
C LEU A 25 -5.89 5.02 -5.32
N ALA A 26 -5.90 5.23 -4.00
CA ALA A 26 -6.92 6.02 -3.34
C ALA A 26 -6.97 7.46 -3.88
N ALA A 27 -5.80 8.08 -4.05
CA ALA A 27 -5.67 9.42 -4.61
C ALA A 27 -6.13 9.49 -6.07
N LEU A 28 -5.81 8.49 -6.88
CA LEU A 28 -6.31 8.38 -8.27
C LEU A 28 -7.84 8.32 -8.30
N ILE A 29 -8.46 7.44 -7.50
CA ILE A 29 -9.92 7.28 -7.45
C ILE A 29 -10.58 8.59 -7.03
N ALA A 30 -10.01 9.28 -6.04
CA ALA A 30 -10.50 10.59 -5.61
C ALA A 30 -10.37 11.66 -6.72
N LYS A 31 -9.21 11.73 -7.40
CA LYS A 31 -8.97 12.65 -8.52
C LYS A 31 -9.93 12.38 -9.69
N ALA A 32 -10.22 11.11 -9.96
CA ALA A 32 -11.17 10.71 -10.99
C ALA A 32 -12.63 11.04 -10.66
N GLY A 33 -12.95 11.39 -9.40
CA GLY A 33 -14.30 11.75 -8.96
C GLY A 33 -15.29 10.58 -8.98
N VAL A 34 -14.80 9.34 -8.86
CA VAL A 34 -15.63 8.12 -8.93
C VAL A 34 -15.67 7.38 -7.60
N THR A 35 -16.72 6.59 -7.41
CA THR A 35 -16.79 5.69 -6.24
C THR A 35 -15.88 4.49 -6.43
N ARG A 36 -15.52 3.81 -5.33
CA ARG A 36 -14.75 2.54 -5.40
C ARG A 36 -15.49 1.45 -6.17
N GLN A 37 -16.83 1.43 -6.10
CA GLN A 37 -17.65 0.48 -6.85
C GLN A 37 -17.59 0.77 -8.35
N GLU A 38 -17.75 2.04 -8.73
CA GLU A 38 -17.65 2.49 -10.11
C GLU A 38 -16.27 2.18 -10.70
N PHE A 39 -15.21 2.44 -9.93
CA PHE A 39 -13.85 2.12 -10.33
C PHE A 39 -13.63 0.61 -10.50
N ALA A 40 -14.16 -0.21 -9.58
CA ALA A 40 -14.11 -1.68 -9.71
C ALA A 40 -14.78 -2.16 -11.00
N SER A 41 -15.96 -1.61 -11.33
CA SER A 41 -16.67 -1.91 -12.57
C SER A 41 -15.84 -1.59 -13.81
N ARG A 42 -15.14 -0.44 -13.81
CA ARG A 42 -14.26 -0.03 -14.92
C ARG A 42 -13.03 -0.93 -15.08
N MET A 43 -12.48 -1.40 -13.96
CA MET A 43 -11.39 -2.37 -13.94
C MET A 43 -11.84 -3.79 -14.32
N GLY A 44 -13.14 -4.08 -14.38
CA GLY A 44 -13.66 -5.43 -14.59
C GLY A 44 -13.41 -6.37 -13.41
N VAL A 45 -13.34 -5.85 -12.18
CA VAL A 45 -13.11 -6.63 -10.95
C VAL A 45 -14.24 -6.41 -9.94
N ASP A 46 -14.32 -7.27 -8.94
CA ASP A 46 -15.23 -7.07 -7.82
C ASP A 46 -14.74 -5.95 -6.87
N ARG A 47 -15.66 -5.36 -6.12
CA ARG A 47 -15.36 -4.27 -5.16
C ARG A 47 -14.38 -4.69 -4.08
N ASN A 48 -14.40 -5.95 -3.63
CA ASN A 48 -13.50 -6.45 -2.61
C ASN A 48 -12.06 -6.54 -3.13
N THR A 49 -11.87 -6.83 -4.42
CA THR A 49 -10.55 -6.71 -5.06
C THR A 49 -10.01 -5.28 -4.96
N VAL A 50 -10.81 -4.25 -5.28
CA VAL A 50 -10.38 -2.85 -5.11
C VAL A 50 -10.08 -2.51 -3.65
N TYR A 51 -10.91 -2.99 -2.70
CA TYR A 51 -10.65 -2.80 -1.28
C TYR A 51 -9.28 -3.35 -0.86
N ARG A 52 -8.95 -4.58 -1.28
CA ARG A 52 -7.68 -5.24 -0.95
C ARG A 52 -6.47 -4.58 -1.61
N LEU A 53 -6.63 -4.00 -2.79
CA LEU A 53 -5.59 -3.18 -3.42
C LEU A 53 -5.35 -1.89 -2.61
N LEU A 54 -6.42 -1.22 -2.17
CA LEU A 54 -6.34 0.00 -1.37
C LEU A 54 -5.73 -0.25 0.02
N SER A 55 -6.00 -1.40 0.64
CA SER A 55 -5.44 -1.76 1.95
C SER A 55 -4.03 -2.35 1.88
N ASN A 56 -3.43 -2.46 0.69
CA ASN A 56 -2.16 -3.16 0.43
C ASN A 56 -2.17 -4.64 0.84
N GLU A 57 -3.35 -5.25 1.07
CA GLU A 57 -3.49 -6.70 1.29
C GLU A 57 -3.31 -7.53 0.02
N ARG A 58 -3.41 -6.87 -1.13
CA ARG A 58 -3.16 -7.46 -2.44
C ARG A 58 -2.21 -6.56 -3.21
N PRO A 59 -1.11 -7.10 -3.78
CA PRO A 59 -0.19 -6.31 -4.57
C PRO A 59 -0.82 -5.93 -5.92
N ILE A 60 -0.42 -4.77 -6.43
CA ILE A 60 -0.73 -4.36 -7.80
C ILE A 60 0.19 -5.13 -8.76
N THR A 61 -0.35 -6.22 -9.31
CA THR A 61 0.30 -7.01 -10.36
C THR A 61 0.21 -6.31 -11.73
N ALA A 62 0.92 -6.81 -12.74
CA ALA A 62 0.84 -6.29 -14.11
C ALA A 62 -0.60 -6.29 -14.66
N MET A 63 -1.38 -7.33 -14.35
CA MET A 63 -2.79 -7.39 -14.73
C MET A 63 -3.61 -6.25 -14.11
N TYR A 64 -3.40 -5.94 -12.83
CA TYR A 64 -4.08 -4.84 -12.17
C TYR A 64 -3.60 -3.47 -12.65
N ALA A 65 -2.30 -3.33 -12.90
CA ALA A 65 -1.75 -2.10 -13.45
C ALA A 65 -2.39 -1.75 -14.79
N LEU A 66 -2.54 -2.73 -15.70
CA LEU A 66 -3.24 -2.54 -16.97
C LEU A 66 -4.72 -2.21 -16.79
N ALA A 67 -5.40 -2.90 -15.87
CA ALA A 67 -6.81 -2.62 -15.57
C ALA A 67 -7.00 -1.21 -14.98
N ILE A 68 -6.08 -0.73 -14.14
CA ILE A 68 -6.10 0.63 -13.58
C ILE A 68 -5.89 1.68 -14.69
N GLU A 69 -4.94 1.45 -15.60
CA GLU A 69 -4.70 2.32 -16.75
C GLU A 69 -5.94 2.41 -17.66
N GLN A 70 -6.54 1.26 -17.99
CA GLN A 70 -7.74 1.19 -18.82
C GLN A 70 -8.97 1.81 -18.15
N ALA A 71 -9.09 1.67 -16.82
CA ALA A 71 -10.20 2.25 -16.06
C ALA A 71 -10.14 3.80 -15.98
N HIS A 72 -8.95 4.38 -16.13
CA HIS A 72 -8.73 5.83 -16.13
C HIS A 72 -7.56 6.23 -17.04
N PRO A 73 -7.74 6.22 -18.38
CA PRO A 73 -6.66 6.54 -19.30
C PRO A 73 -6.18 7.98 -19.13
N HIS A 74 -4.93 8.16 -18.70
CA HIS A 74 -4.29 9.45 -18.52
C HIS A 74 -2.77 9.27 -18.67
N PRO A 75 -2.00 10.23 -19.21
CA PRO A 75 -0.54 10.15 -19.29
C PRO A 75 0.15 9.90 -17.92
N ASP A 76 -0.50 10.32 -16.84
CA ASP A 76 -0.04 10.14 -15.45
C ASP A 76 -0.52 8.83 -14.79
N ASN A 77 -1.14 7.93 -15.55
CA ASN A 77 -1.70 6.67 -15.05
C ASN A 77 -1.26 5.47 -15.91
N LEU A 78 0.04 5.34 -16.13
CA LEU A 78 0.61 4.24 -16.92
C LEU A 78 0.83 3.00 -16.05
N ALA A 79 0.54 1.81 -16.58
CA ALA A 79 0.74 0.53 -15.91
C ALA A 79 2.19 0.34 -15.40
N SER A 80 3.18 0.83 -16.14
CA SER A 80 4.59 0.79 -15.75
C SER A 80 4.89 1.54 -14.45
N GLN A 81 4.18 2.65 -14.18
CA GLN A 81 4.35 3.43 -12.96
C GLN A 81 3.85 2.64 -11.74
N TRP A 82 2.73 1.92 -11.89
CA TRP A 82 2.21 1.04 -10.84
C TRP A 82 3.13 -0.11 -10.50
N ILE A 83 3.75 -0.73 -11.50
CA ILE A 83 4.75 -1.77 -11.29
C ILE A 83 5.97 -1.23 -10.53
N GLY A 84 6.45 -0.04 -10.90
CA GLY A 84 7.54 0.62 -10.19
C GLY A 84 7.18 0.92 -8.73
N ALA A 85 5.98 1.46 -8.48
CA ALA A 85 5.48 1.76 -7.14
C ALA A 85 5.35 0.49 -6.28
N GLN A 86 4.80 -0.59 -6.82
CA GLN A 86 4.67 -1.86 -6.11
C GLN A 86 6.06 -2.44 -5.78
N ALA A 87 6.99 -2.46 -6.74
CA ALA A 87 8.34 -2.97 -6.49
C ALA A 87 9.08 -2.17 -5.41
N ALA A 88 8.94 -0.85 -5.40
CA ALA A 88 9.50 0.01 -4.36
C ALA A 88 8.89 -0.27 -2.98
N TYR A 89 7.57 -0.46 -2.91
CA TYR A 89 6.88 -0.82 -1.68
C TYR A 89 7.28 -2.21 -1.17
N ASP A 90 7.36 -3.21 -2.05
CA ASP A 90 7.78 -4.56 -1.71
C ASP A 90 9.20 -4.58 -1.15
N LEU A 91 10.12 -3.82 -1.75
CA LEU A 91 11.49 -3.65 -1.26
C LEU A 91 11.51 -3.00 0.13
N TYR A 92 10.73 -1.93 0.33
CA TYR A 92 10.61 -1.28 1.64
C TYR A 92 10.10 -2.24 2.71
N MET A 93 9.06 -3.03 2.39
CA MET A 93 8.48 -4.00 3.31
C MET A 93 9.47 -5.13 3.63
N ALA A 94 10.23 -5.62 2.65
CA ALA A 94 11.28 -6.61 2.87
C ALA A 94 12.40 -6.07 3.79
N GLN A 95 12.86 -4.84 3.55
CA GLN A 95 13.88 -4.18 4.38
C GLN A 95 13.39 -3.90 5.81
N SER A 96 12.13 -3.52 5.96
CA SER A 96 11.54 -3.19 7.26
C SER A 96 11.16 -4.43 8.06
N GLY A 97 10.69 -5.48 7.40
CA GLY A 97 10.43 -6.80 7.98
C GLY A 97 11.71 -7.51 8.43
N GLY A 98 12.79 -7.40 7.67
CA GLY A 98 14.09 -7.98 8.02
C GLY A 98 14.72 -7.42 9.31
N LYS A 99 14.35 -6.19 9.72
CA LYS A 99 14.79 -5.60 11.00
C LYS A 99 14.12 -6.23 12.22
N LYS A 100 12.91 -6.81 12.09
CA LYS A 100 12.25 -7.55 13.18
C LYS A 100 12.90 -8.91 13.42
N GLN A 101 13.37 -9.60 12.37
CA GLN A 101 14.07 -10.88 12.51
C GLN A 101 15.46 -10.72 13.19
N ARG A 102 16.27 -9.73 12.79
CA ARG A 102 17.64 -9.56 13.34
C ARG A 102 17.66 -9.35 14.87
N LYS A 103 16.71 -8.60 15.41
CA LYS A 103 16.63 -8.36 16.87
C LYS A 103 16.18 -9.57 17.70
N GLN A 104 15.62 -10.61 17.07
CA GLN A 104 15.25 -11.85 17.76
C GLN A 104 16.36 -12.89 17.75
N THR A 105 17.32 -12.81 16.82
CA THR A 105 18.44 -13.75 16.73
C THR A 105 19.64 -13.34 17.60
N GLU A 106 19.81 -12.06 17.92
CA GLU A 106 20.91 -11.56 18.77
C GLU A 106 20.67 -11.69 20.29
N VAL A 107 19.47 -12.10 20.74
CA VAL A 107 19.15 -12.36 22.17
C VAL A 107 19.19 -13.86 22.53
N ALA A 108 19.61 -14.71 21.60
CA ALA A 108 19.72 -16.16 21.78
C ALA A 108 21.18 -16.66 21.73
N GLN A 109 22.11 -15.88 22.29
CA GLN A 109 23.50 -16.30 22.53
C GLN A 109 23.94 -15.88 23.93
#